data_AF-G2PZT3-F1
#
_entry.id   AF-G2PZT3-F1
#
_cell.length_a   1.000
_cell.length_b   1.000
_cell.length_c   1.000
_cell.angle_alpha   90.00
_cell.angle_beta   90.00
_cell.angle_gamma   90.00
#
_symmetry.space_group_name_H-M   'P 1'
#
loop_
_entity.id
_entity.type
_entity.pdbx_description
1 polymer ?
#
loop_
_entity_poly.entity_id
_entity_poly.type
_entity_poly.pdbx_seq_one_letter_code
_entity_poly.pdbx_strand_id
1 'polypeptide(L)'
;MADRIPRNRRDLKRERHAIAIKIEREGYEVAMPCERCWNAKPRKRCVMMEGLNKCQNCVRMGKKCSSPNVTDAYRFLVVFLCSLGLLTVLVLSNLSEQEKVSKEIAETEALLAQMLSRLSRLRRL
;
A
#
# COMPACT_ATOMS: atom_id res chain seq x y z
N MET A 1 37.34 -12.03 -10.64
CA MET A 1 38.09 -10.80 -10.31
C MET A 1 37.64 -9.73 -11.30
N ALA A 2 37.01 -8.65 -10.83
CA ALA A 2 36.46 -7.61 -11.69
C ALA A 2 37.43 -6.43 -11.73
N ASP A 3 38.11 -6.25 -12.87
CA ASP A 3 38.97 -5.11 -13.12
C ASP A 3 38.18 -3.80 -13.07
N ARG A 4 38.48 -2.95 -12.09
CA ARG A 4 38.00 -1.58 -12.06
C ARG A 4 38.91 -0.73 -12.94
N ILE A 5 38.54 -0.58 -14.21
CA ILE A 5 39.14 0.44 -15.09
C ILE A 5 38.77 1.82 -14.52
N PRO A 6 39.74 2.68 -14.14
CA PRO A 6 39.43 4.02 -13.68
C PRO A 6 38.95 4.86 -14.87
N ARG A 7 37.64 4.96 -15.06
CA ARG A 7 37.06 5.81 -16.12
C ARG A 7 37.32 7.27 -15.78
N ASN A 8 38.11 7.94 -16.60
CA ASN A 8 38.45 9.34 -16.48
C ASN A 8 37.17 10.19 -16.51
N ARG A 9 36.96 11.07 -15.52
CA ARG A 9 35.70 11.85 -15.35
C ARG A 9 35.31 12.66 -16.60
N ARG A 10 36.28 13.04 -17.43
CA ARG A 10 36.07 13.79 -18.67
C ARG A 10 35.42 12.94 -19.77
N ASP A 11 35.77 11.65 -19.85
CA ASP A 11 35.21 10.73 -20.83
C ASP A 11 33.76 10.38 -20.49
N LEU A 12 33.46 10.21 -19.19
CA LEU A 12 32.09 10.09 -18.67
C LEU A 12 31.20 11.30 -19.01
N LYS A 13 31.75 12.52 -19.01
CA LYS A 13 30.97 13.73 -19.33
C LYS A 13 30.69 13.82 -20.84
N ARG A 14 31.64 13.42 -21.69
CA ARG A 14 31.44 13.31 -23.14
C ARG A 14 30.47 12.19 -23.52
N GLU A 15 30.58 11.02 -22.89
CA GLU A 15 29.63 9.92 -23.06
C GLU A 15 28.22 10.35 -22.65
N ARG A 16 28.06 10.99 -21.48
CA ARG A 16 26.75 11.50 -21.04
C ARG A 16 26.17 12.55 -21.98
N HIS A 17 26.99 13.44 -22.52
CA HIS A 17 26.53 14.45 -23.47
C HIS A 17 26.16 13.83 -24.83
N ALA A 18 26.93 12.86 -25.31
CA ALA A 18 26.59 12.10 -26.52
C ALA A 18 25.30 11.29 -26.34
N ILE A 19 25.10 10.68 -25.16
CA ILE A 19 23.86 10.00 -24.80
C ILE A 19 22.70 11.00 -24.71
N ALA A 20 22.89 12.18 -24.13
CA ALA A 20 21.86 13.23 -24.06
C ALA A 20 21.47 13.74 -25.47
N ILE A 21 22.44 14.00 -26.34
CA ILE A 21 22.19 14.38 -27.74
C ILE A 21 21.47 13.24 -28.48
N LYS A 22 21.81 11.99 -28.18
CA LYS A 22 21.15 10.81 -28.77
C LYS A 22 19.72 10.65 -28.26
N ILE A 23 19.47 10.89 -26.97
CA ILE A 23 18.14 10.96 -26.35
C ILE A 23 17.31 12.06 -27.03
N GLU A 24 17.88 13.24 -27.20
CA GLU A 24 17.22 14.41 -27.78
C GLU A 24 16.90 14.23 -29.28
N ARG A 25 17.77 13.52 -30.02
CA ARG A 25 17.59 13.26 -31.47
C ARG A 25 16.74 12.04 -31.78
N GLU A 26 16.87 10.96 -31.02
CA GLU A 26 16.23 9.67 -31.32
C GLU A 26 14.97 9.42 -30.46
N GLY A 27 14.79 10.17 -29.37
CA GLY A 27 13.75 9.95 -28.37
C GLY A 27 14.01 8.69 -27.57
N TYR A 28 14.23 8.80 -26.26
CA TYR A 28 14.42 7.59 -25.45
C TYR A 28 13.07 6.89 -25.22
N GLU A 29 12.91 5.69 -25.78
CA GLU A 29 11.70 4.90 -25.59
C GLU A 29 11.68 4.27 -24.19
N VAL A 30 11.12 4.98 -23.20
CA VAL A 30 10.80 4.35 -21.91
C VAL A 30 9.50 3.57 -22.09
N ALA A 31 9.60 2.24 -22.04
CA ALA A 31 8.43 1.36 -22.03
C ALA A 31 7.62 1.63 -20.75
N MET A 32 6.51 2.36 -20.89
CA MET A 32 5.58 2.63 -19.81
C MET A 32 4.33 1.76 -19.99
N PRO A 33 3.88 1.01 -18.97
CA PRO A 33 2.66 0.23 -19.05
C PRO A 33 1.43 1.16 -19.02
N CYS A 34 0.99 1.63 -20.19
CA CYS A 34 -0.33 2.23 -20.34
C CYS A 34 -1.35 1.10 -20.49
N GLU A 35 -2.34 1.03 -19.61
CA GLU A 35 -3.44 0.04 -19.66
C GLU A 35 -4.09 -0.03 -21.05
N ARG A 36 -4.23 1.11 -21.72
CA ARG A 36 -4.84 1.21 -23.05
C ARG A 36 -4.02 0.54 -24.14
N CYS A 37 -2.71 0.72 -24.11
CA CYS A 37 -1.80 0.09 -25.07
C CYS A 37 -1.59 -1.40 -24.75
N TRP A 38 -1.65 -1.75 -23.46
CA TRP A 38 -1.59 -3.12 -22.96
C TRP A 38 -2.84 -3.94 -23.37
N ASN A 39 -4.02 -3.32 -23.30
CA ASN A 39 -5.31 -3.96 -23.61
C ASN A 39 -5.69 -3.91 -25.10
N ALA A 40 -4.92 -3.22 -25.94
CA ALA A 40 -5.15 -3.21 -27.38
C ALA A 40 -4.90 -4.60 -28.01
N LYS A 41 -5.70 -4.99 -29.00
CA LYS A 41 -5.49 -6.19 -29.82
C LYS A 41 -5.29 -5.78 -31.29
N PRO A 42 -4.12 -6.04 -31.90
CA PRO A 42 -2.90 -6.61 -31.30
C PRO A 42 -2.26 -5.67 -30.27
N ARG A 43 -1.50 -6.24 -29.32
CA ARG A 43 -0.78 -5.46 -28.29
C ARG A 43 0.17 -4.46 -28.95
N LYS A 44 0.08 -3.19 -28.56
CA LYS A 44 0.91 -2.12 -29.12
C LYS A 44 2.03 -1.75 -28.15
N ARG A 45 3.25 -1.54 -28.66
CA ARG A 45 4.35 -0.96 -27.87
C ARG A 45 3.97 0.44 -27.40
N CYS A 46 4.14 0.69 -26.11
CA CYS A 46 3.77 1.93 -25.46
C CYS A 46 5.03 2.72 -25.10
N VAL A 47 5.30 3.76 -25.88
CA VAL A 47 6.49 4.60 -25.77
C VAL A 47 6.09 5.95 -25.18
N MET A 48 6.69 6.36 -24.07
CA MET A 48 6.50 7.72 -23.53
C MET A 48 7.33 8.73 -24.32
N MET A 49 6.75 9.89 -24.66
CA MET A 49 7.53 10.98 -25.27
C MET A 49 8.16 11.84 -24.17
N GLU A 50 9.39 12.28 -24.40
CA GLU A 50 10.12 13.12 -23.45
C GLU A 50 9.35 14.42 -23.16
N GLY A 51 9.26 14.79 -21.88
CA GLY A 51 8.53 15.98 -21.43
C GLY A 51 7.00 15.86 -21.43
N LEU A 52 6.42 14.73 -21.86
CA LEU A 52 4.96 14.52 -21.87
C LEU A 52 4.53 13.39 -20.94
N ASN A 53 3.50 13.64 -20.14
CA ASN A 53 2.83 12.63 -19.30
C ASN A 53 1.93 11.65 -20.11
N LYS A 54 2.18 11.50 -21.42
CA LYS A 54 1.37 10.70 -22.34
C LYS A 54 2.28 9.85 -23.22
N CYS A 55 1.86 8.62 -23.49
CA CYS A 55 2.52 7.81 -24.51
C CYS A 55 2.21 8.31 -25.93
N GLN A 56 3.11 8.04 -26.86
CA GLN A 56 3.02 8.43 -28.26
C GLN A 56 1.69 7.99 -28.90
N ASN A 57 1.20 6.80 -28.57
CA ASN A 57 -0.08 6.30 -29.09
C ASN A 57 -1.30 7.06 -28.51
N CYS A 58 -1.27 7.40 -27.22
CA CYS A 58 -2.29 8.26 -26.60
C CYS A 58 -2.30 9.66 -27.23
N VAL A 59 -1.12 10.23 -27.51
CA VAL A 59 -0.98 11.55 -28.16
C VAL A 59 -1.56 11.52 -29.56
N ARG A 60 -1.19 10.54 -30.40
CA ARG A 60 -1.73 10.39 -31.76
C ARG A 60 -3.26 10.25 -31.79
N MET A 61 -3.83 9.56 -30.81
CA MET A 61 -5.26 9.35 -30.72
C MET A 61 -6.02 10.50 -30.04
N GLY A 62 -5.33 11.55 -29.55
CA GLY A 62 -5.95 12.62 -28.76
C GLY A 62 -6.56 12.13 -27.43
N LYS A 63 -6.11 10.98 -26.93
CA LYS A 63 -6.69 10.29 -25.77
C LYS A 63 -5.83 10.46 -24.51
N LYS A 64 -6.47 10.42 -23.35
CA LYS A 64 -5.76 10.39 -22.06
C LYS A 64 -5.09 9.02 -21.85
N CYS A 65 -3.89 9.01 -21.28
CA CYS A 65 -3.20 7.81 -20.85
C CYS A 65 -3.56 7.51 -19.39
N SER A 66 -3.90 6.27 -19.08
CA SER A 66 -4.00 5.77 -17.71
C SER A 66 -2.57 5.56 -17.20
N SER A 67 -1.90 6.63 -16.80
CA SER A 67 -0.82 6.48 -15.80
C SER A 67 -1.49 6.03 -14.50
N PRO A 68 -0.84 5.25 -13.61
CA PRO A 68 -1.35 5.05 -12.25
C PRO A 68 -1.49 6.44 -11.61
N ASN A 69 -2.72 6.94 -11.62
CA ASN A 69 -3.05 8.22 -11.08
C ASN A 69 -2.84 8.10 -9.57
N VAL A 70 -1.92 8.90 -9.03
CA VAL A 70 -1.63 8.97 -7.59
C VAL A 70 -2.91 9.15 -6.76
N THR A 71 -3.97 9.71 -7.36
CA THR A 71 -5.32 9.82 -6.79
C THR A 71 -5.99 8.49 -6.44
N ASP A 72 -5.69 7.37 -7.11
CA ASP A 72 -6.25 6.07 -6.74
C ASP A 72 -5.57 5.51 -5.48
N ALA A 73 -4.27 5.74 -5.29
CA ALA A 73 -3.56 5.34 -4.08
C ALA A 73 -4.11 6.06 -2.83
N TYR A 74 -4.45 7.34 -2.94
CA TYR A 74 -5.09 8.09 -1.85
C TYR A 74 -6.50 7.58 -1.53
N ARG A 75 -7.27 7.13 -2.52
CA ARG A 75 -8.58 6.53 -2.29
C ARG A 75 -8.48 5.24 -1.48
N PHE A 76 -7.54 4.36 -1.83
CA PHE A 76 -7.29 3.14 -1.05
C PHE A 76 -6.84 3.47 0.37
N LEU A 77 -5.94 4.45 0.55
CA LEU A 77 -5.48 4.86 1.88
C LEU A 77 -6.62 5.37 2.77
N VAL A 78 -7.52 6.21 2.23
CA VAL A 78 -8.66 6.75 2.99
C VAL A 78 -9.63 5.65 3.41
N VAL A 79 -9.98 4.74 2.48
CA VAL A 79 -10.86 3.60 2.79
C VAL A 79 -10.23 2.71 3.87
N PHE A 80 -8.93 2.45 3.74
CA PHE A 80 -8.19 1.64 4.71
C PHE A 80 -8.16 2.26 6.11
N LEU A 81 -7.89 3.57 6.20
CA LEU A 81 -7.90 4.30 7.47
C LEU A 81 -9.29 4.36 8.12
N CYS A 82 -10.35 4.57 7.33
CA CYS A 82 -11.72 4.52 7.84
C CYS A 82 -12.08 3.12 8.36
N SER A 83 -11.67 2.07 7.65
CA SER A 83 -11.93 0.68 8.05
C SER A 83 -11.22 0.32 9.35
N LEU A 84 -9.96 0.74 9.50
CA LEU A 84 -9.18 0.60 10.73
C LEU A 84 -9.84 1.34 11.90
N GLY A 85 -10.31 2.57 11.68
CA GLY A 85 -10.99 3.35 12.71
C GLY A 85 -12.29 2.70 13.19
N LEU A 86 -13.06 2.08 12.28
CA LEU A 86 -14.26 1.35 12.67
C LEU A 86 -13.91 0.10 13.50
N LEU A 87 -12.86 -0.62 13.09
CA LEU A 87 -12.39 -1.82 13.79
C LEU A 87 -11.91 -1.49 15.21
N THR A 88 -11.15 -0.41 15.39
CA THR A 88 -10.65 -0.02 16.72
C THR A 88 -11.78 0.33 17.68
N VAL A 89 -12.81 1.07 17.22
CA VAL A 89 -14.00 1.36 18.04
C VAL A 89 -14.70 0.06 18.45
N LEU A 90 -14.89 -0.87 17.52
CA LEU A 90 -15.58 -2.14 17.79
C LEU A 90 -14.81 -3.00 18.81
N VAL A 91 -13.49 -3.04 18.70
CA VAL A 91 -12.63 -3.77 19.65
C VAL A 91 -12.69 -3.14 21.04
N LEU A 92 -12.63 -1.81 21.14
CA LEU A 92 -12.72 -1.09 22.42
C LEU A 92 -14.07 -1.34 23.11
N SER A 93 -15.18 -1.32 22.36
CA SER A 93 -16.51 -1.64 22.90
C SER A 93 -16.57 -3.07 23.46
N ASN A 94 -16.07 -4.06 22.71
CA ASN A 94 -16.04 -5.45 23.17
C ASN A 94 -15.18 -5.66 24.42
N LEU A 95 -14.02 -5.00 24.50
CA LEU A 95 -13.16 -5.07 25.69
C LEU A 95 -13.86 -4.49 26.93
N SER A 96 -14.60 -3.39 26.76
CA SER A 96 -15.36 -2.79 27.86
C SER A 96 -16.49 -3.69 28.37
N GLU A 97 -17.13 -4.45 27.47
CA GLU A 97 -18.15 -5.43 27.85
C GLU A 97 -17.53 -6.65 28.54
N GLN A 98 -16.40 -7.15 28.03
CA GLN A 98 -15.61 -8.20 28.67
C GLN A 98 -15.21 -7.84 30.10
N GLU A 99 -14.80 -6.59 30.35
CA GLU A 99 -14.43 -6.15 31.69
C GLU A 99 -15.63 -6.06 32.65
N LYS A 100 -16.82 -5.72 32.15
CA LYS A 100 -18.04 -5.74 32.97
C LYS A 100 -18.43 -7.17 33.32
N VAL A 101 -18.43 -8.07 32.34
CA VAL A 101 -18.77 -9.48 32.54
C VAL A 101 -17.77 -10.15 33.49
N SER A 102 -16.47 -9.84 33.39
CA SER A 102 -15.47 -10.41 34.30
C SER A 102 -15.64 -9.95 35.75
N LYS A 103 -16.06 -8.71 35.98
CA LYS A 103 -16.39 -8.20 37.32
C LYS A 103 -17.61 -8.92 37.89
N GLU A 104 -18.68 -9.06 37.12
CA GLU A 104 -19.88 -9.79 37.54
C GLU A 104 -19.56 -11.26 37.88
N ILE A 105 -18.73 -11.93 37.06
CA ILE A 105 -18.27 -13.30 37.36
C ILE A 105 -17.52 -13.34 38.70
N ALA A 106 -16.56 -12.44 38.92
CA ALA A 106 -15.80 -12.39 40.17
C ALA A 106 -16.70 -12.18 41.41
N GLU A 107 -17.75 -11.35 41.31
CA GLU A 107 -18.72 -11.16 42.37
C GLU A 107 -19.55 -12.44 42.63
N THR A 108 -19.99 -13.13 41.57
CA THR A 108 -20.72 -14.39 41.72
C THR A 108 -19.87 -15.50 42.32
N GLU A 109 -18.58 -15.58 41.95
CA GLU A 109 -17.64 -16.53 42.53
C GLU A 109 -17.42 -16.26 44.03
N ALA A 110 -17.31 -14.99 44.42
CA ALA A 110 -17.18 -14.60 45.83
C ALA A 110 -18.43 -14.99 46.64
N LEU A 111 -19.63 -14.78 46.10
CA LEU A 111 -20.89 -15.19 46.74
C LEU A 111 -21.00 -16.71 46.86
N LEU A 112 -20.64 -17.46 45.82
CA LEU A 112 -20.59 -18.92 45.84
C LEU A 112 -19.63 -19.43 46.90
N ALA A 113 -18.41 -18.87 46.98
CA ALA A 113 -17.44 -19.23 48.00
C ALA A 113 -17.97 -18.95 49.42
N GLN A 114 -18.66 -17.83 49.61
CA GLN A 114 -19.29 -17.49 50.90
C GLN A 114 -20.41 -18.49 51.26
N MET A 115 -21.27 -18.85 50.32
CA MET A 115 -22.34 -19.84 50.54
C MET A 115 -21.78 -21.23 50.86
N LEU A 116 -20.77 -21.68 50.12
CA LEU A 116 -20.08 -22.95 50.39
C LEU A 116 -19.42 -22.96 51.79
N SER A 117 -18.82 -21.83 52.19
CA SER A 117 -18.25 -21.68 53.54
C SER A 117 -19.32 -21.82 54.64
N ARG A 118 -20.53 -21.27 54.42
CA ARG A 118 -21.64 -21.38 55.38
C ARG A 118 -22.20 -22.80 55.45
N LEU A 119 -22.39 -23.46 54.30
CA LEU A 119 -22.84 -24.85 54.22
C LEU A 119 -21.84 -25.81 54.88
N SER A 120 -20.53 -25.61 54.67
CA SER A 120 -19.51 -26.44 55.30
C SER A 120 -19.46 -26.28 56.82
N ARG A 121 -19.79 -25.10 57.37
CA ARG A 121 -19.95 -24.89 58.82
C ARG A 121 -21.19 -25.59 59.36
N LEU A 122 -22.33 -25.48 58.66
CA LEU A 122 -23.57 -26.17 59.05
C LEU A 122 -23.44 -27.70 59.02
N ARG A 123 -22.64 -28.24 58.09
CA ARG A 123 -22.39 -29.69 57.98
C ARG A 123 -21.48 -30.27 59.08
N ARG A 124 -20.73 -29.42 59.80
CA ARG A 124 -19.85 -29.85 60.91
C ARG A 124 -20.55 -29.85 62.28
N LEU A 125 -21.74 -29.26 62.37
CA LEU A 125 -22.64 -29.36 63.52
C LEU A 125 -23.57 -30.57 63.32
#